data_AF-A0AAW0GPI3-F1
#
_entry.id   AF-A0AAW0GPI3-F1
#
_cell.length_a   1.000
_cell.length_b   1.000
_cell.length_c   1.000
_cell.angle_alpha   90.00
_cell.angle_beta   90.00
_cell.angle_gamma   90.00
#
_symmetry.space_group_name_H-M   'P 1'
#
loop_
_entity.id
_entity.type
_entity.pdbx_description
1 polymer ?
#
loop_
_entity_poly.entity_id
_entity_poly.type
_entity_poly.pdbx_seq_one_letter_code
_entity_poly.pdbx_strand_id
1 'polypeptide(L)'
;MKTKVSLRQFLRPFSTTVSPKSEALSGTVPYHEAAVFLHTRFSPLTYPKKVPSKLQRTLQLYATQWSGVVYQSWSPEQRVHDQFVNSEKAEWDDERGEVYAATAFSRFRGKLEVPEISLQNLDEVNELLKSHASPLNSHDSSINGPVHLYVCTHAERDCRCGQTGTQVFEALRDEVKKRDLAQKVKIAGTGHVGGHKYAANVLVYPEGEWLGYVRPENAPEVLDAVLARHASTTHLNVPLCPGLWRGRMGLDKEEQLALIDSFNPLHTQ
;
A
#
# COMPACT_ATOMS: atom_id res chain seq x y z
N MET A 1 24.52 39.73 -64.33
CA MET A 1 23.47 38.87 -64.93
C MET A 1 23.08 37.81 -63.91
N LYS A 2 21.79 37.51 -63.86
CA LYS A 2 21.01 36.97 -62.72
C LYS A 2 21.34 35.51 -62.38
N THR A 3 21.54 35.20 -61.09
CA THR A 3 21.42 33.84 -60.53
C THR A 3 20.13 33.77 -59.71
N LYS A 4 19.18 32.93 -60.15
CA LYS A 4 17.89 32.68 -59.48
C LYS A 4 18.11 31.84 -58.22
N VAL A 5 17.70 32.33 -57.05
CA VAL A 5 17.51 31.51 -55.85
C VAL A 5 16.03 31.11 -55.78
N SER A 6 15.78 29.80 -55.77
CA SER A 6 14.46 29.19 -55.58
C SER A 6 14.19 29.05 -54.08
N LEU A 7 13.25 29.83 -53.54
CA LEU A 7 12.69 29.67 -52.20
C LEU A 7 11.52 28.69 -52.28
N ARG A 8 11.75 27.42 -51.94
CA ARG A 8 10.66 26.50 -51.57
C ARG A 8 10.36 26.68 -50.09
N GLN A 9 9.28 27.40 -49.80
CA GLN A 9 8.62 27.44 -48.50
C GLN A 9 8.17 26.02 -48.11
N PHE A 10 8.74 25.46 -47.05
CA PHE A 10 8.16 24.33 -46.34
C PHE A 10 7.32 24.87 -45.18
N LEU A 11 6.02 25.01 -45.38
CA LEU A 11 5.05 25.12 -44.29
C LEU A 11 4.92 23.73 -43.65
N ARG A 12 5.45 23.55 -42.45
CA ARG A 12 5.10 22.40 -41.60
C ARG A 12 3.75 22.69 -40.94
N PRO A 13 2.77 21.79 -40.99
CA PRO A 13 1.55 21.97 -40.23
C PRO A 13 1.88 21.84 -38.74
N PHE A 14 1.36 22.77 -37.94
CA PHE A 14 1.36 22.66 -36.48
C PHE A 14 0.64 21.37 -36.10
N SER A 15 1.39 20.40 -35.58
CA SER A 15 0.83 19.23 -34.91
C SER A 15 0.27 19.70 -33.58
N THR A 16 -1.05 19.65 -33.45
CA THR A 16 -1.74 19.81 -32.17
C THR A 16 -1.26 18.69 -31.25
N THR A 17 -0.42 19.03 -30.28
CA THR A 17 -0.09 18.15 -29.17
C THR A 17 -1.37 17.84 -28.42
N VAL A 18 -1.93 16.65 -28.67
CA VAL A 18 -2.87 16.02 -27.75
C VAL A 18 -2.12 15.85 -26.44
N SER A 19 -2.52 16.58 -25.40
CA SER A 19 -2.06 16.34 -24.03
C SER A 19 -2.20 14.84 -23.76
N PRO A 20 -1.16 14.14 -23.26
CA PRO A 20 -1.29 12.73 -22.94
C PRO A 20 -2.47 12.59 -21.99
N LYS A 21 -3.49 11.79 -22.37
CA LYS A 21 -4.59 11.43 -21.47
C LYS A 21 -3.94 10.97 -20.16
N SER A 22 -4.21 11.66 -19.06
CA SER A 22 -3.68 11.24 -17.75
C SER A 22 -4.09 9.79 -17.56
N GLU A 23 -3.12 8.90 -17.35
CA GLU A 23 -3.39 7.48 -17.16
C GLU A 23 -4.38 7.32 -16.00
N ALA A 24 -5.44 6.53 -16.20
CA ALA A 24 -6.46 6.31 -15.19
C ALA A 24 -5.84 5.70 -13.93
N LEU A 25 -6.13 6.29 -12.77
CA LEU A 25 -5.59 5.86 -11.47
C LEU A 25 -6.23 4.56 -10.99
N SER A 26 -7.53 4.41 -11.21
CA SER A 26 -8.34 3.26 -10.78
C SER A 26 -8.06 2.02 -11.64
N GLY A 27 -8.20 0.82 -11.05
CA GLY A 27 -7.87 -0.44 -11.72
C GLY A 27 -6.37 -0.70 -11.81
N THR A 28 -5.55 -0.09 -10.93
CA THR A 28 -4.08 -0.19 -10.97
C THR A 28 -3.50 -1.00 -9.82
N VAL A 29 -4.34 -1.59 -8.97
CA VAL A 29 -3.91 -2.48 -7.88
C VAL A 29 -3.93 -3.92 -8.39
N PRO A 30 -2.82 -4.67 -8.24
CA PRO A 30 -2.81 -6.10 -8.54
C PRO A 30 -3.77 -6.86 -7.62
N TYR A 31 -4.47 -7.84 -8.18
CA TYR A 31 -5.31 -8.74 -7.39
C TYR A 31 -4.48 -9.45 -6.30
N HIS A 32 -5.03 -9.47 -5.09
CA HIS A 32 -4.53 -10.20 -3.94
C HIS A 32 -5.68 -10.38 -2.95
N GLU A 33 -5.66 -11.45 -2.16
CA GLU A 33 -6.68 -11.78 -1.15
C GLU A 33 -6.22 -11.44 0.27
N ALA A 34 -4.91 -11.30 0.47
CA ALA A 34 -4.31 -11.03 1.76
C ALA A 34 -2.97 -10.29 1.63
N ALA A 35 -2.61 -9.56 2.68
CA ALA A 35 -1.34 -8.83 2.78
C ALA A 35 -0.68 -9.10 4.12
N VAL A 36 0.65 -9.28 4.11
CA VAL A 36 1.48 -9.48 5.29
C VAL A 36 2.51 -8.37 5.36
N PHE A 37 2.62 -7.73 6.53
CA PHE A 37 3.58 -6.67 6.80
C PHE A 37 4.58 -7.16 7.84
N LEU A 38 5.81 -7.45 7.40
CA LEU A 38 6.93 -7.79 8.27
C LEU A 38 7.42 -6.53 9.01
N HIS A 39 7.58 -6.59 10.32
CA HIS A 39 7.90 -5.43 11.16
C HIS A 39 9.41 -5.26 11.25
N THR A 40 9.91 -4.14 10.75
CA THR A 40 11.32 -3.78 10.78
C THR A 40 11.55 -2.63 11.75
N ARG A 41 12.78 -2.48 12.23
CA ARG A 41 13.18 -1.36 13.10
C ARG A 41 13.59 -0.10 12.37
N PHE A 42 13.94 -0.24 11.10
CA PHE A 42 14.45 0.85 10.29
C PHE A 42 13.39 1.38 9.35
N SER A 43 13.35 2.71 9.19
CA SER A 43 12.44 3.34 8.25
C SER A 43 12.73 2.88 6.81
N PRO A 44 11.71 2.67 5.95
CA PRO A 44 11.92 2.38 4.53
C PRO A 44 12.74 3.43 3.79
N LEU A 45 12.89 4.63 4.36
CA LEU A 45 13.80 5.66 3.88
C LEU A 45 15.27 5.21 3.87
N THR A 46 15.66 4.32 4.78
CA THR A 46 17.04 3.81 4.87
C THR A 46 17.21 2.45 4.20
N TYR A 47 16.16 1.92 3.57
CA TYR A 47 16.25 0.64 2.86
C TYR A 47 17.15 0.78 1.63
N PRO A 48 17.96 -0.23 1.30
CA PRO A 48 18.60 -0.30 0.00
C PRO A 48 17.55 -0.52 -1.09
N LYS A 49 17.83 -0.07 -2.32
CA LYS A 49 16.96 -0.22 -3.51
C LYS A 49 16.33 -1.61 -3.68
N LYS A 50 17.05 -2.66 -3.28
CA LYS A 50 16.55 -4.01 -3.12
C LYS A 50 16.96 -4.53 -1.75
N VAL A 51 15.99 -4.72 -0.86
CA VAL A 51 16.23 -5.30 0.46
C VAL A 51 16.69 -6.76 0.29
N PRO A 52 17.86 -7.15 0.87
CA PRO A 52 18.44 -8.48 0.68
C PRO A 52 17.81 -9.59 1.51
N SER A 53 16.61 -9.39 2.06
CA SER A 53 15.86 -10.37 2.85
C SER A 53 15.65 -11.71 2.12
N LYS A 54 16.13 -12.82 2.69
CA LYS A 54 15.85 -14.16 2.17
C LYS A 54 14.47 -14.61 2.64
N LEU A 55 14.13 -14.34 3.89
CA LEU A 55 12.86 -14.72 4.49
C LEU A 55 11.67 -14.06 3.79
N GLN A 56 11.71 -12.74 3.53
CA GLN A 56 10.64 -12.04 2.83
C GLN A 56 10.42 -12.62 1.43
N ARG A 57 11.49 -12.97 0.71
CA ARG A 57 11.38 -13.56 -0.63
C ARG A 57 10.77 -14.95 -0.59
N THR A 58 11.22 -15.80 0.32
CA THR A 58 10.64 -17.15 0.48
C THR A 58 9.18 -17.06 0.89
N LEU A 59 8.86 -16.21 1.87
CA LEU A 59 7.48 -15.99 2.30
C LEU A 59 6.62 -15.41 1.17
N GLN A 60 7.15 -14.50 0.34
CA GLN A 60 6.43 -13.98 -0.82
C GLN A 60 6.15 -15.09 -1.85
N LEU A 61 7.07 -16.01 -2.09
CA LEU A 61 6.84 -17.15 -2.98
C LEU A 61 5.73 -18.06 -2.46
N TYR A 62 5.74 -18.36 -1.15
CA TYR A 62 4.66 -19.09 -0.52
C TYR A 62 3.34 -18.34 -0.62
N ALA A 63 3.36 -17.02 -0.36
CA ALA A 63 2.20 -16.16 -0.42
C ALA A 63 1.52 -16.13 -1.79
N THR A 64 2.29 -16.20 -2.89
CA THR A 64 1.71 -16.25 -4.23
C THR A 64 0.79 -17.47 -4.46
N GLN A 65 0.97 -18.56 -3.71
CA GLN A 65 0.13 -19.76 -3.84
C GLN A 65 -1.28 -19.57 -3.27
N TRP A 66 -1.49 -18.56 -2.42
CA TRP A 66 -2.77 -18.19 -1.83
C TRP A 66 -3.17 -16.74 -2.13
N SER A 67 -2.68 -16.19 -3.24
CA SER A 67 -2.97 -14.80 -3.68
C SER A 67 -2.55 -13.74 -2.66
N GLY A 68 -1.45 -13.97 -1.95
CA GLY A 68 -0.90 -13.07 -0.94
C GLY A 68 0.21 -12.15 -1.43
N VAL A 69 0.33 -11.01 -0.76
CA VAL A 69 1.46 -10.07 -0.91
C VAL A 69 2.18 -9.86 0.41
N VAL A 70 3.51 -9.68 0.37
CA VAL A 70 4.36 -9.54 1.54
C VAL A 70 5.19 -8.27 1.43
N TYR A 71 5.02 -7.37 2.38
CA TYR A 71 5.76 -6.12 2.49
C TYR A 71 6.56 -6.08 3.78
N GLN A 72 7.54 -5.18 3.83
CA GLN A 72 8.17 -4.76 5.07
C GLN A 72 7.56 -3.44 5.50
N SER A 73 7.37 -3.26 6.80
CA SER A 73 6.77 -2.07 7.39
C SER A 73 7.58 -1.59 8.59
N TRP A 74 7.36 -0.33 8.93
CA TRP A 74 8.02 0.33 10.04
C TRP A 74 7.11 1.38 10.65
N SER A 75 7.07 1.42 11.97
CA SER A 75 6.56 2.55 12.74
C SER A 75 7.27 2.58 14.09
N PRO A 76 7.55 3.76 14.68
CA PRO A 76 8.16 3.86 16.01
C PRO A 76 7.42 3.08 17.10
N GLU A 77 6.10 2.93 16.98
CA GLU A 77 5.26 2.24 17.96
C GLU A 77 5.04 0.75 17.64
N GLN A 78 5.55 0.26 16.50
CA GLN A 78 5.31 -1.11 16.05
C GLN A 78 6.24 -2.09 16.77
N ARG A 79 5.67 -3.18 17.31
CA ARG A 79 6.47 -4.23 17.92
C ARG A 79 7.34 -4.90 16.87
N VAL A 80 8.63 -4.99 17.16
CA VAL A 80 9.61 -5.79 16.43
C VAL A 80 9.99 -7.01 17.27
N HIS A 81 10.69 -7.97 16.65
CA HIS A 81 11.14 -9.16 17.38
C HIS A 81 12.22 -8.81 18.42
N ASP A 82 12.13 -9.42 19.61
CA ASP A 82 12.92 -9.05 20.79
C ASP A 82 14.44 -9.19 20.56
N GLN A 83 14.84 -10.12 19.66
CA GLN A 83 16.22 -10.31 19.22
C GLN A 83 16.89 -9.00 18.76
N PHE A 84 16.12 -8.09 18.18
CA PHE A 84 16.65 -6.90 17.54
C PHE A 84 16.52 -5.63 18.37
N VAL A 85 15.91 -5.66 19.56
CA VAL A 85 15.71 -4.44 20.37
C VAL A 85 17.01 -3.65 20.58
N ASN A 86 18.15 -4.35 20.69
CA ASN A 86 19.47 -3.75 20.91
C ASN A 86 20.46 -3.96 19.75
N SER A 87 20.01 -4.37 18.55
CA SER A 87 20.91 -4.61 17.41
C SER A 87 21.19 -3.32 16.63
N GLU A 88 22.39 -3.13 16.08
CA GLU A 88 22.64 -2.02 15.15
C GLU A 88 22.39 -2.41 13.68
N LYS A 89 22.25 -3.71 13.41
CA LYS A 89 22.07 -4.23 12.05
C LYS A 89 20.60 -4.40 11.69
N ALA A 90 20.28 -4.23 10.41
CA ALA A 90 18.96 -4.56 9.88
C ALA A 90 18.66 -6.05 10.05
N GLU A 91 17.38 -6.42 10.12
CA GLU A 91 16.94 -7.80 10.37
C GLU A 91 17.47 -8.78 9.31
N TRP A 92 17.65 -8.32 8.08
CA TRP A 92 18.19 -9.10 6.96
C TRP A 92 19.73 -9.17 6.91
N ASP A 93 20.44 -8.50 7.83
CA ASP A 93 21.91 -8.46 7.90
C ASP A 93 22.46 -8.90 9.27
N ASP A 94 21.59 -9.40 10.15
CA ASP A 94 21.97 -9.86 11.48
C ASP A 94 22.49 -11.31 11.45
N GLU A 95 23.62 -11.52 12.10
CA GLU A 95 24.33 -12.80 12.14
C GLU A 95 23.57 -13.91 12.89
N ARG A 96 22.65 -13.53 13.79
CA ARG A 96 21.80 -14.47 14.54
C ARG A 96 20.66 -15.05 13.69
N GLY A 97 20.47 -14.51 12.48
CA GLY A 97 19.42 -14.93 11.56
C GLY A 97 18.27 -13.94 11.47
N GLU A 98 17.55 -14.05 10.35
CA GLU A 98 16.47 -13.15 9.98
C GLU A 98 15.14 -13.61 10.61
N VAL A 99 14.55 -12.76 11.45
CA VAL A 99 13.29 -13.03 12.17
C VAL A 99 12.43 -11.75 12.18
N TYR A 100 11.12 -11.89 12.08
CA TYR A 100 10.18 -10.75 12.14
C TYR A 100 8.96 -11.05 12.99
N ALA A 101 8.45 -10.05 13.71
CA ALA A 101 7.03 -10.00 14.00
C ALA A 101 6.29 -9.49 12.74
N ALA A 102 5.01 -9.82 12.58
CA ALA A 102 4.24 -9.35 11.44
C ALA A 102 2.76 -9.14 11.76
N THR A 103 2.12 -8.26 11.00
CA THR A 103 0.68 -8.11 10.96
C THR A 103 0.18 -8.55 9.59
N ALA A 104 -0.81 -9.42 9.56
CA ALA A 104 -1.48 -9.88 8.35
C ALA A 104 -2.94 -9.43 8.31
N PHE A 105 -3.44 -9.21 7.10
CA PHE A 105 -4.82 -8.89 6.82
C PHE A 105 -5.31 -9.75 5.66
N SER A 106 -6.59 -10.09 5.67
CA SER A 106 -7.25 -10.91 4.68
C SER A 106 -8.61 -10.27 4.35
N ARG A 107 -9.12 -10.45 3.13
CA ARG A 107 -10.49 -10.03 2.85
C ARG A 107 -11.55 -10.84 3.62
N PHE A 108 -11.18 -12.03 4.09
CA PHE A 108 -12.09 -12.98 4.71
C PHE A 108 -12.11 -12.85 6.24
N ARG A 109 -11.06 -12.26 6.82
CA ARG A 109 -10.83 -12.22 8.26
C ARG A 109 -10.23 -10.88 8.65
N GLY A 110 -10.39 -10.47 9.90
CA GLY A 110 -9.77 -9.25 10.41
C GLY A 110 -8.24 -9.32 10.51
N LYS A 111 -7.67 -8.48 11.35
CA LYS A 111 -6.23 -8.46 11.61
C LYS A 111 -5.75 -9.76 12.26
N LEU A 112 -4.62 -10.30 11.80
CA LEU A 112 -3.87 -11.37 12.46
C LEU A 112 -2.49 -10.86 12.85
N GLU A 113 -2.12 -10.99 14.13
CA GLU A 113 -0.75 -10.76 14.58
C GLU A 113 0.02 -12.08 14.55
N VAL A 114 1.19 -12.07 13.92
CA VAL A 114 2.13 -13.18 13.87
C VAL A 114 3.35 -12.79 14.70
N PRO A 115 3.55 -13.35 15.90
CA PRO A 115 4.58 -12.88 16.82
C PRO A 115 6.00 -13.14 16.32
N GLU A 116 6.19 -14.20 15.53
CA GLU A 116 7.49 -14.61 15.04
C GLU A 116 7.39 -15.33 13.69
N ILE A 117 8.17 -14.88 12.73
CA ILE A 117 8.39 -15.50 11.42
C ILE A 117 9.90 -15.60 11.24
N SER A 118 10.39 -16.81 11.02
CA SER A 118 11.78 -17.14 10.76
C SER A 118 11.86 -18.22 9.68
N LEU A 119 13.04 -18.55 9.17
CA LEU A 119 13.17 -19.70 8.27
C LEU A 119 12.92 -21.04 8.99
N GLN A 120 13.00 -21.06 10.32
CA GLN A 120 12.82 -22.27 11.13
C GLN A 120 11.34 -22.64 11.32
N ASN A 121 10.44 -21.65 11.37
CA ASN A 121 9.00 -21.86 11.57
C ASN A 121 8.17 -21.55 10.31
N LEU A 122 8.81 -21.32 9.17
CA LEU A 122 8.16 -20.76 7.99
C LEU A 122 7.00 -21.62 7.46
N ASP A 123 7.13 -22.94 7.50
CA ASP A 123 6.08 -23.84 6.99
C ASP A 123 4.81 -23.78 7.86
N GLU A 124 4.96 -23.73 9.19
CA GLU A 124 3.84 -23.57 10.12
C GLU A 124 3.17 -22.20 9.97
N VAL A 125 3.97 -21.13 9.89
CA VAL A 125 3.49 -19.76 9.65
C VAL A 125 2.76 -19.68 8.31
N ASN A 126 3.24 -20.37 7.28
CA ASN A 126 2.60 -20.37 5.97
C ASN A 126 1.22 -21.03 6.01
N GLU A 127 1.07 -22.18 6.67
CA GLU A 127 -0.25 -22.81 6.80
C GLU A 127 -1.23 -21.94 7.60
N LEU A 128 -0.74 -21.24 8.64
CA LEU A 128 -1.54 -20.23 9.36
C LEU A 128 -2.00 -19.10 8.44
N LEU A 129 -1.08 -18.49 7.68
CA LEU A 129 -1.39 -17.38 6.77
C LEU A 129 -2.29 -17.79 5.62
N LYS A 130 -2.09 -18.99 5.06
CA LYS A 130 -2.95 -19.58 4.03
C LYS A 130 -4.36 -19.82 4.54
N SER A 131 -4.51 -20.35 5.75
CA SER A 131 -5.82 -20.50 6.40
C SER A 131 -6.48 -19.14 6.67
N HIS A 132 -5.69 -18.14 7.03
CA HIS A 132 -6.15 -16.77 7.22
C HIS A 132 -6.64 -16.11 5.92
N ALA A 133 -5.94 -16.38 4.81
CA ALA A 133 -6.28 -15.94 3.45
C ALA A 133 -7.37 -16.79 2.77
N SER A 134 -7.96 -17.77 3.48
CA SER A 134 -9.02 -18.61 2.95
C SER A 134 -10.40 -18.19 3.48
N PRO A 135 -11.49 -18.43 2.72
CA PRO A 135 -12.85 -18.14 3.16
C PRO A 135 -13.19 -18.77 4.52
N LEU A 136 -13.96 -18.05 5.32
CA LEU A 136 -14.52 -18.59 6.56
C LEU A 136 -15.68 -19.56 6.25
N ASN A 137 -15.74 -20.66 7.00
CA ASN A 137 -16.93 -21.52 7.02
C ASN A 137 -18.07 -20.92 7.87
N SER A 138 -17.82 -19.84 8.62
CA SER A 138 -18.78 -19.16 9.49
C SER A 138 -18.79 -17.65 9.26
N HIS A 139 -19.96 -17.02 9.39
CA HIS A 139 -20.17 -15.58 9.17
C HIS A 139 -19.59 -14.65 10.25
N ASP A 140 -18.66 -15.11 11.08
CA ASP A 140 -18.09 -14.28 12.14
C ASP A 140 -16.90 -13.47 11.62
N SER A 141 -17.22 -12.44 10.84
CA SER A 141 -16.25 -11.46 10.32
C SER A 141 -16.42 -10.13 11.04
N SER A 142 -16.38 -10.13 12.38
CA SER A 142 -16.23 -8.86 13.10
C SER A 142 -14.81 -8.34 12.91
N ILE A 143 -14.69 -7.35 12.03
CA ILE A 143 -13.48 -6.58 11.83
C ILE A 143 -13.31 -5.68 13.06
N ASN A 144 -12.65 -6.20 14.09
CA ASN A 144 -12.39 -5.47 15.33
C ASN A 144 -10.95 -4.97 15.38
N GLY A 145 -10.76 -3.77 15.91
CA GLY A 145 -9.44 -3.18 16.16
C GLY A 145 -9.21 -1.89 15.36
N PRO A 146 -8.00 -1.30 15.44
CA PRO A 146 -7.70 -0.08 14.71
C PRO A 146 -7.59 -0.32 13.21
N VAL A 147 -7.79 0.74 12.44
CA VAL A 147 -7.45 0.81 11.01
C VAL A 147 -5.95 1.06 10.87
N HIS A 148 -5.31 0.40 9.92
CA HIS A 148 -3.89 0.54 9.63
C HIS A 148 -3.69 1.22 8.26
N LEU A 149 -2.93 2.31 8.24
CA LEU A 149 -2.49 2.97 7.00
C LEU A 149 -1.00 2.72 6.81
N TYR A 150 -0.65 2.14 5.67
CA TYR A 150 0.74 1.92 5.25
C TYR A 150 1.09 2.85 4.10
N VAL A 151 2.08 3.71 4.30
CA VAL A 151 2.52 4.70 3.29
C VAL A 151 3.86 4.27 2.72
N CYS A 152 3.96 4.13 1.40
CA CYS A 152 5.22 3.74 0.76
C CYS A 152 6.24 4.89 0.84
N THR A 153 7.29 4.72 1.66
CA THR A 153 8.36 5.72 1.88
C THR A 153 9.73 5.29 1.34
N HIS A 154 9.79 4.22 0.55
CA HIS A 154 11.05 3.63 0.07
C HIS A 154 11.80 4.50 -0.96
N ALA A 155 12.71 5.36 -0.48
CA ALA A 155 13.40 6.39 -1.27
C ALA A 155 14.31 5.84 -2.37
N GLU A 156 15.13 4.84 -2.06
CA GLU A 156 16.09 4.23 -3.01
C GLU A 156 15.42 3.49 -4.17
N ARG A 157 14.13 3.17 -4.03
CA ARG A 157 13.34 2.58 -5.12
C ARG A 157 12.83 3.62 -6.10
N ASP A 158 12.27 4.72 -5.59
CA ASP A 158 11.81 5.87 -6.36
C ASP A 158 11.75 7.11 -5.47
N CYS A 159 12.31 8.23 -5.94
CA CYS A 159 12.40 9.47 -5.16
C CYS A 159 11.03 10.03 -4.78
N ARG A 160 9.96 9.79 -5.57
CA ARG A 160 8.61 10.25 -5.24
C ARG A 160 8.05 9.54 -4.01
N CYS A 161 8.37 8.25 -3.85
CA CYS A 161 8.03 7.51 -2.64
C CYS A 161 8.80 8.07 -1.44
N GLY A 162 10.10 8.32 -1.58
CA GLY A 162 10.92 8.90 -0.52
C GLY A 162 10.54 10.33 -0.12
N GLN A 163 10.13 11.17 -1.08
CA GLN A 163 9.78 12.58 -0.84
C GLN A 163 8.30 12.73 -0.50
N THR A 164 7.40 12.59 -1.48
CA THR A 164 5.96 12.77 -1.30
C THR A 164 5.37 11.74 -0.34
N GLY A 165 5.83 10.48 -0.40
CA GLY A 165 5.39 9.45 0.54
C GLY A 165 5.71 9.80 1.99
N THR A 166 6.89 10.35 2.26
CA THR A 166 7.29 10.77 3.62
C THR A 166 6.48 11.96 4.11
N GLN A 167 6.25 12.97 3.26
CA GLN A 167 5.41 14.11 3.62
C GLN A 167 3.97 13.68 3.97
N VAL A 168 3.41 12.71 3.23
CA VAL A 168 2.07 12.15 3.52
C VAL A 168 2.08 11.32 4.80
N PHE A 169 3.11 10.51 5.01
CA PHE A 169 3.29 9.71 6.24
C PHE A 169 3.33 10.60 7.49
N GLU A 170 4.11 11.69 7.45
CA GLU A 170 4.20 12.66 8.54
C GLU A 170 2.87 13.38 8.76
N ALA A 171 2.23 13.88 7.70
CA ALA A 171 0.94 14.57 7.79
C ALA A 171 -0.17 13.69 8.40
N LEU A 172 -0.23 12.41 8.02
CA LEU A 172 -1.18 11.46 8.61
C LEU A 172 -0.90 11.20 10.09
N ARG A 173 0.37 11.06 10.49
CA ARG A 173 0.75 10.88 11.91
C ARG A 173 0.41 12.09 12.74
N ASP A 174 0.71 13.28 12.23
CA ASP A 174 0.43 14.55 12.91
C ASP A 174 -1.08 14.75 13.08
N GLU A 175 -1.88 14.44 12.06
CA GLU A 175 -3.33 14.57 12.14
C GLU A 175 -3.94 13.51 13.09
N VAL A 176 -3.43 12.27 13.12
CA VAL A 176 -3.82 11.25 14.10
C VAL A 176 -3.51 11.71 15.53
N LYS A 177 -2.32 12.29 15.75
CA LYS A 177 -1.91 12.81 17.06
C LYS A 177 -2.77 13.99 17.49
N LYS A 178 -2.99 14.96 16.58
CA LYS A 178 -3.78 16.17 16.80
C LYS A 178 -5.23 15.85 17.21
N ARG A 179 -5.79 14.75 16.69
CA ARG A 179 -7.17 14.32 16.95
C ARG A 179 -7.30 13.23 18.03
N ASP A 180 -6.20 12.85 18.69
CA ASP A 180 -6.15 11.76 19.66
C ASP A 180 -6.71 10.42 19.14
N LEU A 181 -6.35 10.07 17.90
CA LEU A 181 -6.85 8.88 17.21
C LEU A 181 -5.91 7.67 17.32
N ALA A 182 -4.89 7.72 18.17
CA ALA A 182 -3.85 6.68 18.24
C ALA A 182 -4.37 5.27 18.58
N GLN A 183 -5.54 5.17 19.22
CA GLN A 183 -6.20 3.88 19.50
C GLN A 183 -7.07 3.38 18.34
N LYS A 184 -7.48 4.26 17.42
CA LYS A 184 -8.37 3.94 16.30
C LYS A 184 -7.62 3.79 14.98
N VAL A 185 -6.49 4.49 14.82
CA VAL A 185 -5.73 4.52 13.57
C VAL A 185 -4.25 4.34 13.87
N LYS A 186 -3.62 3.39 13.17
CA LYS A 186 -2.17 3.14 13.19
C LYS A 186 -1.58 3.55 11.84
N ILE A 187 -0.49 4.32 11.87
CA ILE A 187 0.22 4.75 10.67
C ILE A 187 1.61 4.12 10.65
N ALA A 188 1.99 3.49 9.55
CA ALA A 188 3.30 2.90 9.33
C ALA A 188 3.85 3.27 7.94
N GLY A 189 5.17 3.38 7.84
CA GLY A 189 5.86 3.37 6.56
C GLY A 189 5.91 1.93 6.04
N THR A 190 5.90 1.76 4.71
CA THR A 190 6.12 0.47 4.07
C THR A 190 7.18 0.55 2.98
N GLY A 191 7.78 -0.59 2.71
CA GLY A 191 8.66 -0.81 1.57
C GLY A 191 7.94 -0.58 0.24
N HIS A 192 8.59 -0.94 -0.87
CA HIS A 192 8.00 -0.67 -2.17
C HIS A 192 6.81 -1.60 -2.46
N VAL A 193 5.65 -0.99 -2.70
CA VAL A 193 4.39 -1.69 -3.00
C VAL A 193 4.06 -1.78 -4.50
N GLY A 194 4.94 -1.26 -5.38
CA GLY A 194 4.62 -1.01 -6.79
C GLY A 194 3.89 0.33 -7.00
N GLY A 195 3.61 0.69 -8.25
CA GLY A 195 2.85 1.90 -8.56
C GLY A 195 3.51 3.22 -8.12
N HIS A 196 4.84 3.31 -8.11
CA HIS A 196 5.56 4.55 -7.71
C HIS A 196 5.20 5.77 -8.57
N LYS A 197 4.72 5.54 -9.81
CA LYS A 197 4.18 6.62 -10.65
C LYS A 197 2.97 7.32 -10.05
N TYR A 198 2.26 6.65 -9.14
CA TYR A 198 1.09 7.13 -8.41
C TYR A 198 1.43 7.58 -6.99
N ALA A 199 2.70 7.81 -6.65
CA ALA A 199 3.08 8.23 -5.30
C ALA A 199 2.43 9.58 -4.91
N ALA A 200 2.04 9.78 -3.64
CA ALA A 200 2.16 8.84 -2.54
C ALA A 200 1.11 7.71 -2.59
N ASN A 201 1.56 6.48 -2.32
CA ASN A 201 0.68 5.32 -2.18
C ASN A 201 0.35 5.10 -0.71
N VAL A 202 -0.94 5.00 -0.40
CA VAL A 202 -1.45 4.73 0.96
C VAL A 202 -2.35 3.50 0.90
N LEU A 203 -1.99 2.46 1.64
CA LEU A 203 -2.76 1.22 1.75
C LEU A 203 -3.52 1.25 3.07
N VAL A 204 -4.83 1.02 3.03
CA VAL A 204 -5.73 1.09 4.18
C VAL A 204 -6.26 -0.31 4.47
N TYR A 205 -5.93 -0.84 5.64
CA TYR A 205 -6.37 -2.14 6.12
C TYR A 205 -7.21 -1.98 7.38
N PRO A 206 -8.24 -2.82 7.58
CA PRO A 206 -8.39 -4.17 7.02
C PRO A 206 -9.11 -4.28 5.67
N GLU A 207 -9.78 -3.23 5.19
CA GLU A 207 -10.58 -3.26 3.96
C GLU A 207 -9.73 -3.43 2.68
N GLY A 208 -8.41 -3.20 2.77
CA GLY A 208 -7.46 -3.38 1.69
C GLY A 208 -7.61 -2.35 0.58
N GLU A 209 -7.96 -1.10 0.91
CA GLU A 209 -8.08 -0.01 -0.04
C GLU A 209 -6.71 0.57 -0.39
N TRP A 210 -6.51 0.94 -1.65
CA TRP A 210 -5.28 1.57 -2.09
C TRP A 210 -5.57 2.94 -2.67
N LEU A 211 -4.90 3.94 -2.13
CA LEU A 211 -4.94 5.31 -2.60
C LEU A 211 -3.63 5.66 -3.32
N GLY A 212 -3.71 6.57 -4.28
CA GLY A 212 -2.60 7.12 -5.03
C GLY A 212 -2.76 8.62 -5.23
N TYR A 213 -1.67 9.28 -5.65
CA TYR A 213 -1.56 10.74 -5.75
C TYR A 213 -1.92 11.50 -4.48
N VAL A 214 -1.87 10.82 -3.32
CA VAL A 214 -2.16 11.43 -2.03
C VAL A 214 -1.12 12.52 -1.76
N ARG A 215 -1.59 13.66 -1.25
CA ARG A 215 -0.79 14.80 -0.82
C ARG A 215 -0.98 15.04 0.67
N PRO A 216 -0.05 15.75 1.34
CA PRO A 216 -0.15 16.05 2.77
C PRO A 216 -1.48 16.71 3.14
N GLU A 217 -2.01 17.57 2.26
CA GLU A 217 -3.27 18.30 2.47
C GLU A 217 -4.49 17.37 2.48
N ASN A 218 -4.37 16.16 1.92
CA ASN A 218 -5.43 15.16 1.93
C ASN A 218 -5.53 14.40 3.27
N ALA A 219 -4.57 14.56 4.20
CA ALA A 219 -4.57 13.78 5.45
C ALA A 219 -5.87 13.91 6.27
N PRO A 220 -6.46 15.11 6.47
CA PRO A 220 -7.75 15.25 7.12
C PRO A 220 -8.89 14.45 6.46
N GLU A 221 -9.07 14.61 5.15
CA GLU A 221 -10.17 13.96 4.42
C GLU A 221 -9.99 12.44 4.33
N VAL A 222 -8.75 11.96 4.19
CA VAL A 222 -8.44 10.53 4.19
C VAL A 222 -8.79 9.92 5.54
N LEU A 223 -8.42 10.57 6.66
CA LEU A 223 -8.76 10.07 7.99
C LEU A 223 -10.27 10.09 8.24
N ASP A 224 -10.98 11.13 7.81
CA ASP A 224 -12.44 11.19 7.93
C ASP A 224 -13.12 10.05 7.16
N ALA A 225 -12.71 9.83 5.91
CA ALA A 225 -13.24 8.76 5.07
C ALA A 225 -12.94 7.37 5.64
N VAL A 226 -11.73 7.16 6.15
CA VAL A 226 -11.32 5.90 6.78
C VAL A 226 -12.12 5.61 8.05
N LEU A 227 -12.31 6.61 8.92
CA LEU A 227 -13.07 6.43 10.16
C LEU A 227 -14.55 6.19 9.88
N ALA A 228 -15.14 6.91 8.93
CA ALA A 228 -16.53 6.70 8.51
C ALA A 228 -16.73 5.30 7.92
N ARG A 229 -15.78 4.85 7.08
CA ARG A 229 -15.75 3.49 6.54
C ARG A 229 -15.70 2.44 7.64
N HIS A 230 -14.77 2.59 8.57
CA HIS A 230 -14.55 1.59 9.60
C HIS A 230 -15.72 1.51 10.59
N ALA A 231 -16.45 2.62 10.78
CA ALA A 231 -17.67 2.65 11.58
C ALA A 231 -18.87 1.96 10.91
N SER A 232 -18.85 1.72 9.59
CA SER A 232 -20.00 1.17 8.87
C SER A 232 -19.60 0.31 7.67
N THR A 233 -19.94 -0.98 7.73
CA THR A 233 -19.66 -1.97 6.69
C THR A 233 -20.46 -1.76 5.40
N THR A 234 -21.54 -0.96 5.42
CA THR A 234 -22.34 -0.68 4.23
C THR A 234 -21.59 0.16 3.19
N HIS A 235 -20.50 0.82 3.57
CA HIS A 235 -19.69 1.66 2.68
C HIS A 235 -18.66 0.89 1.86
N LEU A 236 -18.62 -0.44 1.95
CA LEU A 236 -17.76 -1.26 1.10
C LEU A 236 -18.20 -1.25 -0.38
N ASN A 237 -19.45 -0.93 -0.69
CA ASN A 237 -19.90 -0.82 -2.09
C ASN A 237 -19.45 0.47 -2.78
N VAL A 238 -18.65 1.31 -2.10
CA VAL A 238 -18.15 2.59 -2.64
C VAL A 238 -16.63 2.68 -2.48
N PRO A 239 -15.89 3.12 -3.52
CA PRO A 239 -14.45 3.36 -3.43
C PRO A 239 -14.07 4.33 -2.29
N LEU A 240 -12.92 4.09 -1.63
CA LEU A 240 -12.42 5.02 -0.62
C LEU A 240 -11.80 6.21 -1.31
N CYS A 241 -12.22 7.43 -0.95
CA CYS A 241 -11.71 8.67 -1.57
C CYS A 241 -11.63 8.54 -3.11
N PRO A 242 -12.75 8.50 -3.85
CA PRO A 242 -12.81 8.10 -5.26
C PRO A 242 -11.79 8.79 -6.19
N GLY A 243 -11.50 10.08 -5.99
CA GLY A 243 -10.49 10.81 -6.78
C GLY A 243 -9.03 10.38 -6.53
N LEU A 244 -8.77 9.69 -5.42
CA LEU A 244 -7.47 9.14 -5.03
C LEU A 244 -7.43 7.61 -5.16
N TRP A 245 -8.54 6.98 -5.56
CA TRP A 245 -8.69 5.54 -5.44
C TRP A 245 -8.02 4.77 -6.60
N ARG A 246 -7.13 3.85 -6.23
CA ARG A 246 -6.44 2.96 -7.17
C ARG A 246 -7.13 1.62 -7.35
N GLY A 247 -7.71 1.09 -6.27
CA GLY A 247 -8.21 -0.28 -6.23
C GLY A 247 -8.41 -0.81 -4.81
N ARG A 248 -8.89 -2.04 -4.71
CA ARG A 248 -9.12 -2.74 -3.45
C ARG A 248 -8.67 -4.20 -3.52
N MET A 249 -8.16 -4.71 -2.41
CA MET A 249 -7.93 -6.13 -2.15
C MET A 249 -9.18 -6.95 -2.52
N GLY A 250 -8.96 -8.07 -3.19
CA GLY A 250 -10.02 -8.99 -3.60
C GLY A 250 -10.85 -8.55 -4.81
N LEU A 251 -10.50 -7.45 -5.48
CA LEU A 251 -11.08 -7.05 -6.75
C LEU A 251 -10.03 -7.18 -7.86
N ASP A 252 -10.39 -7.82 -8.96
CA ASP A 252 -9.58 -7.77 -10.19
C ASP A 252 -9.70 -6.39 -10.87
N LYS A 253 -9.03 -6.23 -12.02
CA LYS A 253 -8.98 -4.92 -12.69
C LYS A 253 -10.36 -4.49 -13.18
N GLU A 254 -11.10 -5.42 -13.78
CA GLU A 254 -12.43 -5.19 -14.34
C GLU A 254 -13.43 -4.84 -13.23
N GLU A 255 -13.39 -5.56 -12.11
CA GLU A 255 -14.21 -5.29 -10.93
C GLU A 255 -13.87 -3.94 -10.30
N GLN A 256 -12.58 -3.58 -10.24
CA GLN A 256 -12.17 -2.26 -9.76
C GLN A 256 -12.75 -1.13 -10.63
N LEU A 257 -12.68 -1.28 -11.95
CA LEU A 257 -13.23 -0.30 -12.90
C LEU A 257 -14.75 -0.22 -12.82
N ALA A 258 -15.45 -1.37 -12.73
CA ALA A 258 -16.89 -1.39 -12.55
C ALA A 258 -17.33 -0.69 -11.25
N LEU A 259 -16.58 -0.90 -10.15
CA LEU A 259 -16.89 -0.28 -8.87
C LEU A 259 -16.77 1.25 -8.92
N ILE A 260 -15.68 1.78 -9.49
CA ILE A 260 -15.51 3.25 -9.61
C ILE A 260 -16.51 3.86 -10.60
N ASP A 261 -16.84 3.16 -11.69
CA ASP A 261 -17.81 3.64 -12.67
C ASP A 261 -19.23 3.69 -12.08
N SER A 262 -19.59 2.72 -11.24
CA SER A 262 -20.89 2.71 -10.53
C SER A 262 -21.06 3.89 -9.57
N PHE A 263 -19.95 4.49 -9.12
CA PHE A 263 -19.96 5.65 -8.24
C PHE A 263 -20.05 6.98 -9.01
N ASN A 264 -19.86 6.99 -10.33
CA ASN A 264 -19.70 8.22 -11.10
C ASN A 264 -20.89 9.18 -10.84
N PRO A 265 -20.66 10.34 -10.19
CA PRO A 265 -21.72 11.21 -9.68
C PRO A 265 -22.59 11.85 -10.79
N LEU A 266 -22.25 11.60 -12.06
CA LEU A 266 -23.02 12.03 -13.23
C LEU A 266 -24.19 11.08 -13.59
N HIS A 267 -24.30 9.91 -12.97
CA HIS A 267 -25.41 8.96 -13.19
C HIS A 267 -26.51 9.01 -12.11
N THR A 268 -26.46 9.99 -11.20
CA THR A 268 -27.47 10.21 -10.14
C THR A 268 -28.33 11.46 -10.38
N GLN A 269 -28.66 11.77 -11.64
CA GLN A 269 -29.71 12.72 -12.01
C GLN A 269 -30.90 12.00 -12.64
#